data_AF-A0A370PUB1-F1
#
_entry.id   AF-A0A370PUB1-F1
#
_cell.length_a   1.000
_cell.length_b   1.000
_cell.length_c   1.000
_cell.angle_alpha   90.00
_cell.angle_beta   90.00
_cell.angle_gamma   90.00
#
_symmetry.space_group_name_H-M   'P 1'
#
loop_
_entity.id
_entity.type
_entity.pdbx_description
1 polymer ?
#
loop_
_entity_poly.entity_id
_entity_poly.type
_entity_poly.pdbx_seq_one_letter_code
_entity_poly.pdbx_strand_id
1 'polypeptide(L)'
;MFKNTHNNTAKMPMFRMKTVFPLIALFSIGFFFWCVERFDQAALLRFKHPADRVAGSTPQIQLQPTPPSKACDVDPGLQAPLPFSEWLPRKNYTRAYFRPHHVSPKTEFNSLEDIEVPVLPPMTVMERGMVVSPENEEPMPCPPIIDVNVAADNDVDETDKLLFGLATTADRLDRLLPSLLYSYGNTKAGLIVLVPESDDDIPKQEAYFRNRGLDLTLIQSPLDFTARYFGLVQAFAETIRTKRPQTQWVSFIDDDTFFLSLPTIAEELKLFDVSKKHYIGALSEASWQVDTFGHIAFGGAGVFVSKPLLDVLEEYYDECQSWGEQPGDQKLGQCIQRYGETPLTLWPSLYQMDMKGEVDGVYESGRKIESLHHWNSWYTKDVVKMTTVAAAAGRRSVLRRWVFDQEEIVNNATGRSTRTFWVFTNGYSLVKYTYDENTPDDAINFDHTEKTWEEDPRGYEARLGPLRNRDQDGVTKDRWLLRDAFVVGDNVHQWYVREEDEGHSVIEIVWLGPKGGGGAGVRDFGVRRQHH
;
A
#
# COMPACT_ATOMS: atom_id res chain seq x y z
N MET A 1 -83.55 -5.85 -33.42
CA MET A 1 -83.78 -5.39 -34.81
C MET A 1 -82.48 -5.62 -35.58
N PHE A 2 -82.56 -6.42 -36.64
CA PHE A 2 -81.54 -6.78 -37.66
C PHE A 2 -80.23 -7.52 -37.31
N LYS A 3 -80.14 -8.72 -37.91
CA LYS A 3 -78.94 -9.50 -38.27
C LYS A 3 -78.03 -8.71 -39.22
N ASN A 4 -76.73 -9.00 -39.17
CA ASN A 4 -75.81 -9.21 -40.30
C ASN A 4 -74.38 -9.36 -39.75
N THR A 5 -73.42 -10.15 -40.25
CA THR A 5 -73.32 -11.28 -41.19
C THR A 5 -71.89 -11.81 -41.03
N HIS A 6 -71.68 -13.09 -41.28
CA HIS A 6 -70.38 -13.77 -41.22
C HIS A 6 -69.26 -13.12 -42.07
N ASN A 7 -68.02 -13.22 -41.58
CA ASN A 7 -66.93 -13.68 -42.45
C ASN A 7 -65.86 -14.45 -41.65
N ASN A 8 -65.61 -15.69 -42.09
CA ASN A 8 -64.58 -16.58 -41.58
C ASN A 8 -63.23 -16.22 -42.21
N THR A 9 -62.20 -16.00 -41.38
CA THR A 9 -60.79 -16.13 -41.80
C THR A 9 -60.03 -16.95 -40.75
N ALA A 10 -59.26 -17.91 -41.28
CA ALA A 10 -58.64 -19.03 -40.58
C ALA A 10 -57.71 -18.62 -39.42
N LYS A 11 -57.75 -19.40 -38.33
CA LYS A 11 -56.73 -19.41 -37.27
C LYS A 11 -55.43 -19.98 -37.83
N MET A 12 -54.39 -19.15 -37.97
CA MET A 12 -53.00 -19.62 -37.93
C MET A 12 -52.61 -19.88 -36.47
N PRO A 13 -51.85 -20.96 -36.15
CA PRO A 13 -51.40 -21.19 -34.80
C PRO A 13 -50.30 -20.17 -34.46
N MET A 14 -50.51 -19.39 -33.40
CA MET A 14 -49.46 -18.58 -32.80
C MET A 14 -48.33 -19.50 -32.32
N PHE A 15 -47.17 -19.42 -32.97
CA PHE A 15 -45.93 -20.02 -32.48
C PHE A 15 -45.56 -19.35 -31.15
N ARG A 16 -45.51 -20.15 -30.08
CA ARG A 16 -45.13 -19.71 -28.73
C ARG A 16 -43.68 -19.18 -28.74
N MET A 17 -43.48 -17.90 -28.44
CA MET A 17 -42.16 -17.24 -28.32
C MET A 17 -41.21 -17.83 -27.27
N LYS A 18 -41.65 -18.80 -26.45
CA LYS A 18 -40.84 -19.38 -25.37
C LYS A 18 -39.81 -20.43 -25.82
N THR A 19 -39.84 -20.88 -27.07
CA THR A 19 -38.88 -21.85 -27.63
C THR A 19 -37.82 -21.24 -28.55
N VAL A 20 -37.97 -19.97 -28.96
CA VAL A 20 -37.07 -19.35 -29.95
C VAL A 20 -35.81 -18.77 -29.29
N PHE A 21 -35.94 -18.19 -28.09
CA PHE A 21 -34.80 -17.60 -27.37
C PHE A 21 -33.69 -18.60 -27.00
N PRO A 22 -33.99 -19.80 -26.46
CA PRO A 22 -32.96 -20.78 -26.13
C PRO A 22 -32.23 -21.31 -27.37
N LEU A 23 -32.95 -21.47 -28.48
CA LEU A 23 -32.38 -21.94 -29.74
C LEU A 23 -31.44 -20.93 -30.37
N ILE A 24 -31.78 -19.63 -30.31
CA ILE A 24 -30.88 -18.57 -30.79
C ILE A 24 -29.62 -18.50 -29.91
N ALA A 25 -29.76 -18.58 -28.59
CA ALA A 25 -28.61 -18.57 -27.68
C ALA A 25 -27.65 -19.75 -27.92
N LEU A 26 -28.19 -20.97 -28.10
CA LEU A 26 -27.40 -22.15 -28.43
C LEU A 26 -26.72 -22.04 -29.80
N PHE A 27 -27.40 -21.46 -30.79
CA PHE A 27 -26.80 -21.24 -32.10
C PHE A 27 -25.68 -20.19 -32.06
N SER A 28 -25.84 -19.13 -31.29
CA SER A 28 -24.82 -18.09 -31.10
C SER A 28 -23.57 -18.62 -30.39
N ILE A 29 -23.75 -19.45 -29.35
CA ILE A 29 -22.64 -20.10 -28.64
C ILE A 29 -21.92 -21.09 -29.56
N GLY A 30 -22.67 -21.93 -30.29
CA GLY A 30 -22.09 -22.85 -31.27
C GLY A 30 -21.34 -22.13 -32.40
N PHE A 31 -21.88 -21.03 -32.89
CA PHE A 31 -21.24 -20.20 -33.92
C PHE A 31 -19.96 -19.51 -33.39
N PHE A 32 -19.97 -19.05 -32.13
CA PHE A 32 -18.80 -18.47 -31.47
C PHE A 32 -17.66 -19.49 -31.37
N PHE A 33 -17.92 -20.70 -30.87
CA PHE A 33 -16.89 -21.74 -30.76
C PHE A 33 -16.41 -22.22 -32.14
N TRP A 34 -17.29 -22.31 -33.14
CA TRP A 34 -16.90 -22.61 -34.51
C TRP A 34 -15.99 -21.53 -35.13
N CYS A 35 -16.27 -20.25 -34.85
CA CYS A 35 -15.40 -19.15 -35.28
C CYS A 35 -14.03 -19.21 -34.60
N VAL A 36 -13.98 -19.47 -33.30
CA VAL A 36 -12.73 -19.60 -32.53
C VAL A 36 -11.89 -20.77 -33.05
N GLU A 37 -12.49 -21.95 -33.24
CA GLU A 37 -11.79 -23.14 -33.75
C GLU A 37 -11.24 -22.91 -35.16
N ARG A 38 -11.99 -22.22 -36.03
CA ARG A 38 -11.55 -21.91 -37.39
C ARG A 38 -10.45 -20.84 -37.42
N PHE A 39 -10.49 -19.87 -36.50
CA PHE A 39 -9.45 -18.84 -36.38
C PHE A 39 -8.15 -19.44 -35.83
N ASP A 40 -8.23 -20.31 -34.83
CA ASP A 40 -7.09 -21.03 -34.28
C ASP A 40 -6.46 -21.99 -35.30
N GLN A 41 -7.26 -22.71 -36.09
CA GLN A 41 -6.72 -23.54 -37.17
C GLN A 41 -6.06 -22.70 -38.28
N ALA A 42 -6.60 -21.53 -38.63
CA ALA A 42 -5.97 -20.63 -39.60
C ALA A 42 -4.67 -20.00 -39.08
N ALA A 43 -4.60 -19.70 -37.78
CA ALA A 43 -3.39 -19.24 -37.11
C ALA A 43 -2.32 -20.35 -37.04
N LEU A 44 -2.70 -21.57 -36.66
CA LEU A 44 -1.80 -22.72 -36.59
C LEU A 44 -1.27 -23.18 -37.96
N LEU A 45 -2.03 -23.00 -39.03
CA LEU A 45 -1.59 -23.29 -40.40
C LEU A 45 -0.57 -22.26 -40.94
N ARG A 46 -0.50 -21.04 -40.37
CA ARG A 46 0.57 -20.08 -40.68
C ARG A 46 1.92 -20.42 -40.03
N PHE A 47 1.94 -21.33 -39.05
CA PHE A 47 3.15 -21.71 -38.30
C PHE A 47 3.72 -23.09 -38.65
N LYS A 48 3.11 -23.83 -39.60
CA LYS A 48 3.64 -25.13 -40.07
C LYS A 48 4.24 -25.02 -41.46
N HIS A 49 5.57 -24.94 -41.48
CA HIS A 49 6.56 -25.16 -42.56
C HIS A 49 7.30 -23.91 -43.09
N PRO A 50 8.63 -24.02 -43.30
CA PRO A 50 9.63 -24.14 -42.24
C PRO A 50 10.85 -23.23 -42.49
N ALA A 51 11.76 -23.23 -41.53
CA ALA A 51 13.15 -22.85 -41.70
C ALA A 51 13.75 -23.44 -42.99
N ASP A 52 14.06 -22.59 -43.96
CA ASP A 52 15.07 -22.80 -45.00
C ASP A 52 15.36 -21.47 -45.70
N ARG A 53 16.31 -20.72 -45.11
CA ARG A 53 17.14 -19.70 -45.78
C ARG A 53 18.22 -19.21 -44.79
N VAL A 54 19.14 -20.09 -44.46
CA VAL A 54 20.47 -19.69 -43.98
C VAL A 54 21.49 -20.31 -44.94
N ALA A 55 21.82 -19.57 -45.98
CA ALA A 55 23.05 -19.75 -46.74
C ALA A 55 23.38 -18.42 -47.43
N GLY A 56 24.49 -17.79 -47.02
CA GLY A 56 25.13 -16.74 -47.81
C GLY A 56 25.46 -15.45 -47.06
N SER A 57 26.75 -15.26 -46.86
CA SER A 57 27.47 -14.02 -46.56
C SER A 57 27.49 -13.54 -45.09
N THR A 58 28.63 -13.78 -44.47
CA THR A 58 29.17 -13.07 -43.32
C THR A 58 29.66 -11.69 -43.76
N PRO A 59 29.11 -10.57 -43.23
CA PRO A 59 29.91 -9.38 -43.02
C PRO A 59 30.52 -9.48 -41.62
N GLN A 60 31.85 -9.47 -41.53
CA GLN A 60 32.53 -9.16 -40.27
C GLN A 60 32.07 -7.76 -39.83
N ILE A 61 31.21 -7.69 -38.81
CA ILE A 61 30.93 -6.44 -38.12
C ILE A 61 32.17 -6.16 -37.29
N GLN A 62 33.01 -5.27 -37.82
CA GLN A 62 34.14 -4.68 -37.12
C GLN A 62 33.55 -3.75 -36.06
N LEU A 63 33.54 -4.20 -34.80
CA LEU A 63 33.24 -3.36 -33.64
C LEU A 63 34.20 -2.16 -33.67
N GLN A 64 33.68 -0.98 -34.03
CA GLN A 64 34.38 0.26 -33.76
C GLN A 64 34.44 0.43 -32.23
N PRO A 65 35.63 0.65 -31.65
CA PRO A 65 35.72 0.99 -30.24
C PRO A 65 35.07 2.36 -30.03
N THR A 66 34.01 2.39 -29.23
CA THR A 66 33.36 3.61 -28.75
C THR A 66 34.42 4.47 -28.05
N PRO A 67 34.46 5.80 -28.26
CA PRO A 67 35.37 6.68 -27.51
C PRO A 67 35.10 6.54 -26.01
N PRO A 68 36.11 6.73 -25.14
CA PRO A 68 35.91 6.60 -23.70
C PRO A 68 34.97 7.71 -23.23
N SER A 69 33.70 7.38 -23.00
CA SER A 69 32.78 8.27 -22.30
C SER A 69 33.32 8.49 -20.89
N LYS A 70 33.16 9.72 -20.38
CA LYS A 70 33.43 10.07 -18.98
C LYS A 70 32.95 8.92 -18.09
N ALA A 71 33.83 8.38 -17.23
CA ALA A 71 33.47 7.29 -16.35
C ALA A 71 32.39 7.78 -15.37
N CYS A 72 31.12 7.49 -15.66
CA CYS A 72 30.03 7.71 -14.71
C CYS A 72 30.21 6.70 -13.55
N ASP A 73 29.79 7.08 -12.34
CA ASP A 73 29.79 6.16 -11.19
C ASP A 73 28.83 4.99 -11.40
N VAL A 74 27.77 5.20 -12.18
CA VAL A 74 26.84 4.16 -12.64
C VAL A 74 26.69 4.24 -14.15
N ASP A 75 26.72 3.09 -14.82
CA ASP A 75 26.52 2.98 -16.27
C ASP A 75 25.11 3.48 -16.66
N PRO A 76 24.99 4.55 -17.46
CA PRO A 76 23.70 5.04 -17.95
C PRO A 76 22.98 3.98 -18.80
N GLY A 77 23.73 3.12 -19.50
CA GLY A 77 23.20 2.06 -20.34
C GLY A 77 22.68 0.84 -19.58
N LEU A 78 22.83 0.80 -18.25
CA LEU A 78 22.35 -0.32 -17.45
C LEU A 78 20.82 -0.42 -17.54
N GLN A 79 20.34 -1.51 -18.14
CA GLN A 79 18.91 -1.75 -18.32
C GLN A 79 18.20 -1.87 -16.97
N ALA A 80 17.12 -1.13 -16.84
CA ALA A 80 16.26 -1.16 -15.68
C ALA A 80 15.45 -2.48 -15.63
N PRO A 81 15.16 -3.04 -14.45
CA PRO A 81 14.14 -4.08 -14.32
C PRO A 81 12.75 -3.44 -14.46
N LEU A 82 11.98 -3.87 -15.47
CA LEU A 82 10.62 -3.37 -15.71
C LEU A 82 9.68 -4.47 -16.20
N PRO A 83 8.36 -4.37 -15.92
CA PRO A 83 7.39 -5.32 -16.41
C PRO A 83 7.26 -5.18 -17.94
N PHE A 84 6.86 -6.26 -18.61
CA PHE A 84 6.75 -6.26 -20.07
C PHE A 84 5.74 -5.21 -20.58
N SER A 85 4.69 -4.90 -19.81
CA SER A 85 3.76 -3.82 -20.11
C SER A 85 4.46 -2.47 -20.21
N GLU A 86 5.42 -2.20 -19.32
CA GLU A 86 6.25 -1.00 -19.37
C GLU A 86 7.32 -1.09 -20.45
N TRP A 87 7.79 -2.28 -20.82
CA TRP A 87 8.82 -2.43 -21.86
C TRP A 87 8.34 -2.07 -23.27
N LEU A 88 7.03 -2.12 -23.51
CA LEU A 88 6.40 -1.96 -24.82
C LEU A 88 6.22 -0.50 -25.32
N PRO A 89 5.69 0.44 -24.51
CA PRO A 89 5.41 1.79 -24.97
C PRO A 89 6.67 2.66 -25.05
N ARG A 90 6.65 3.61 -25.99
CA ARG A 90 7.57 4.75 -26.01
C ARG A 90 7.34 5.58 -24.76
N LYS A 91 8.42 6.11 -24.17
CA LYS A 91 8.34 6.85 -22.91
C LYS A 91 9.40 7.93 -22.77
N ASN A 92 9.10 8.96 -22.00
CA ASN A 92 10.09 9.89 -21.52
C ASN A 92 10.62 9.38 -20.18
N TYR A 93 11.93 9.17 -20.07
CA TYR A 93 12.50 8.40 -18.97
C TYR A 93 13.68 9.12 -18.31
N THR A 94 13.71 9.14 -16.98
CA THR A 94 14.88 9.55 -16.20
C THR A 94 15.10 8.61 -15.02
N ARG A 95 16.32 8.61 -14.49
CA ARG A 95 16.72 7.77 -13.36
C ARG A 95 17.58 8.54 -12.36
N ALA A 96 17.32 8.33 -11.07
CA ALA A 96 18.19 8.76 -9.98
C ALA A 96 18.50 7.60 -9.02
N TYR A 97 19.66 7.64 -8.38
CA TYR A 97 20.06 6.68 -7.35
C TYR A 97 20.07 7.34 -5.98
N PHE A 98 19.50 6.67 -4.99
CA PHE A 98 19.53 7.10 -3.59
C PHE A 98 20.37 6.10 -2.79
N ARG A 99 21.36 6.61 -2.06
CA ARG A 99 22.17 5.82 -1.13
C ARG A 99 21.74 6.12 0.31
N PRO A 100 21.06 5.18 1.00
CA PRO A 100 20.63 5.36 2.38
C PRO A 100 21.81 5.20 3.34
N HIS A 101 22.14 6.26 4.06
CA HIS A 101 23.01 6.24 5.24
C HIS A 101 22.16 6.00 6.49
N HIS A 102 22.25 4.80 7.05
CA HIS A 102 21.44 4.40 8.21
C HIS A 102 21.98 5.03 9.50
N VAL A 103 21.22 5.97 10.05
CA VAL A 103 21.48 6.64 11.34
C VAL A 103 20.70 5.96 12.47
N SER A 104 20.85 6.48 13.70
CA SER A 104 20.16 5.96 14.88
C SER A 104 18.65 5.74 14.66
N PRO A 105 18.07 4.63 15.16
CA PRO A 105 16.62 4.42 15.14
C PRO A 105 15.82 5.50 15.87
N LYS A 106 16.46 6.29 16.73
CA LYS A 106 15.85 7.41 17.48
C LYS A 106 16.03 8.77 16.80
N THR A 107 16.65 8.82 15.63
CA THR A 107 16.76 10.07 14.87
C THR A 107 15.37 10.49 14.42
N GLU A 108 15.04 11.76 14.66
CA GLU A 108 13.83 12.39 14.13
C GLU A 108 14.19 13.22 12.90
N PHE A 109 13.26 13.27 11.96
CA PHE A 109 13.40 13.96 10.70
C PHE A 109 12.27 14.96 10.52
N ASN A 110 12.52 15.99 9.71
CA ASN A 110 11.48 16.96 9.37
C ASN A 110 10.39 16.32 8.50
N SER A 111 9.20 16.93 8.48
CA SER A 111 8.07 16.51 7.65
C SER A 111 8.40 16.60 6.15
N LEU A 112 9.34 17.47 5.77
CA LEU A 112 9.90 17.68 4.43
C LEU A 112 11.38 18.06 4.58
N GLU A 113 12.27 17.34 3.92
CA GLU A 113 13.72 17.60 3.97
C GLU A 113 14.26 18.11 2.64
N ASP A 114 15.20 19.05 2.67
CA ASP A 114 15.86 19.54 1.47
C ASP A 114 16.99 18.61 1.00
N ILE A 115 17.07 18.40 -0.31
CA ILE A 115 18.26 17.88 -0.99
C ILE A 115 18.81 19.00 -1.87
N GLU A 116 19.99 19.49 -1.51
CA GLU A 116 20.61 20.66 -2.15
C GLU A 116 21.33 20.32 -3.46
N VAL A 117 21.58 19.04 -3.73
CA VAL A 117 22.23 18.57 -4.95
C VAL A 117 21.20 18.22 -6.03
N PRO A 118 21.51 18.40 -7.33
CA PRO A 118 20.61 18.00 -8.40
C PRO A 118 20.26 16.51 -8.35
N VAL A 119 18.98 16.17 -8.39
CA VAL A 119 18.48 14.79 -8.24
C VAL A 119 18.05 14.18 -9.57
N LEU A 120 17.21 14.86 -10.35
CA LEU A 120 16.67 14.32 -11.59
C LEU A 120 17.40 14.89 -12.81
N PRO A 121 18.13 14.06 -13.56
CA PRO A 121 18.65 14.46 -14.86
C PRO A 121 17.51 14.77 -15.85
N PRO A 122 17.81 15.53 -16.92
CA PRO A 122 16.88 15.71 -18.03
C PRO A 122 16.36 14.37 -18.55
N MET A 123 15.06 14.31 -18.82
CA MET A 123 14.44 13.09 -19.30
C MET A 123 14.89 12.78 -20.73
N THR A 124 15.05 11.50 -21.01
CA THR A 124 15.48 10.95 -22.30
C THR A 124 14.33 10.19 -22.93
N VAL A 125 14.04 10.44 -24.20
CA VAL A 125 13.02 9.71 -24.96
C VAL A 125 13.52 8.30 -25.27
N MET A 126 12.79 7.30 -24.79
CA MET A 126 13.05 5.88 -25.00
C MET A 126 11.98 5.28 -25.92
N GLU A 127 12.44 4.61 -26.97
CA GLU A 127 11.60 3.74 -27.78
C GLU A 127 11.38 2.39 -27.10
N ARG A 128 10.53 1.56 -27.71
CA ARG A 128 10.27 0.19 -27.26
C ARG A 128 11.57 -0.53 -26.89
N GLY A 129 11.55 -1.13 -25.72
CA GLY A 129 12.65 -1.93 -25.20
C GLY A 129 13.79 -1.15 -24.59
N MET A 130 13.52 0.07 -24.09
CA MET A 130 14.51 0.96 -23.47
C MET A 130 15.64 1.33 -24.44
N VAL A 131 15.31 1.47 -25.73
CA VAL A 131 16.24 1.91 -26.76
C VAL A 131 16.20 3.43 -26.82
N VAL A 132 17.34 4.10 -26.64
CA VAL A 132 17.43 5.56 -26.72
C VAL A 132 16.98 6.03 -28.11
N SER A 133 16.00 6.93 -28.15
CA SER A 133 15.48 7.47 -29.40
C SER A 133 16.53 8.35 -30.09
N PRO A 134 16.67 8.31 -31.44
CA PRO A 134 17.51 9.23 -32.18
C PRO A 134 17.09 10.70 -32.09
N GLU A 135 15.88 10.98 -31.58
CA GLU A 135 15.37 12.34 -31.37
C GLU A 135 16.05 13.08 -30.21
N ASN A 136 16.74 12.36 -29.33
CA ASN A 136 17.49 12.99 -28.25
C ASN A 136 18.72 13.72 -28.82
N GLU A 137 18.81 15.03 -28.62
CA GLU A 137 19.92 15.86 -29.09
C GLU A 137 21.22 15.59 -28.31
N GLU A 138 21.10 15.20 -27.04
CA GLU A 138 22.20 14.93 -26.13
C GLU A 138 22.30 13.43 -25.77
N PRO A 139 23.52 12.91 -25.51
CA PRO A 139 23.68 11.56 -24.99
C PRO A 139 23.06 11.44 -23.59
N MET A 140 22.69 10.21 -23.22
CA MET A 140 22.08 9.96 -21.90
C MET A 140 22.96 10.49 -20.77
N PRO A 141 22.42 11.33 -19.86
CA PRO A 141 23.19 11.91 -18.77
C PRO A 141 23.66 10.82 -17.78
N CYS A 142 24.80 11.07 -17.11
CA CYS A 142 25.20 10.21 -15.99
C CYS A 142 24.17 10.36 -14.86
N PRO A 143 23.56 9.26 -14.38
CA PRO A 143 22.60 9.35 -13.29
C PRO A 143 23.33 9.67 -11.96
N PRO A 144 22.83 10.63 -11.16
CA PRO A 144 23.48 11.01 -9.91
C PRO A 144 23.23 9.97 -8.82
N ILE A 145 24.14 9.90 -7.84
CA ILE A 145 23.95 9.17 -6.60
C ILE A 145 23.77 10.18 -5.47
N ILE A 146 22.60 10.14 -4.85
CA ILE A 146 22.18 11.07 -3.79
C ILE A 146 22.29 10.37 -2.45
N ASP A 147 23.18 10.83 -1.58
CA ASP A 147 23.30 10.30 -0.22
C ASP A 147 22.22 10.93 0.68
N VAL A 148 21.40 10.10 1.34
CA VAL A 148 20.34 10.54 2.25
C VAL A 148 20.42 9.81 3.59
N ASN A 149 20.16 10.52 4.69
CA ASN A 149 20.07 9.89 6.00
C ASN A 149 18.71 9.22 6.18
N VAL A 150 18.70 7.97 6.65
CA VAL A 150 17.47 7.23 7.00
C VAL A 150 17.63 6.59 8.37
N ALA A 151 16.56 6.52 9.16
CA ALA A 151 16.64 5.84 10.45
C ALA A 151 16.78 4.34 10.25
N ALA A 152 17.70 3.72 10.99
CA ALA A 152 17.71 2.29 11.15
C ALA A 152 16.42 1.80 11.82
N ASP A 153 16.03 0.55 11.53
CA ASP A 153 14.89 -0.08 12.17
C ASP A 153 15.14 -0.30 13.67
N ASN A 154 14.08 -0.20 14.47
CA ASN A 154 14.11 -0.59 15.88
C ASN A 154 14.28 -2.10 16.01
N ASP A 155 14.86 -2.53 17.13
CA ASP A 155 15.05 -3.95 17.44
C ASP A 155 13.72 -4.67 17.65
N VAL A 156 13.62 -5.92 17.22
CA VAL A 156 12.39 -6.72 17.27
C VAL A 156 12.14 -7.37 18.63
N ASP A 157 13.11 -7.35 19.55
CA ASP A 157 13.05 -8.07 20.83
C ASP A 157 11.80 -7.71 21.63
N GLU A 158 11.47 -6.42 21.71
CA GLU A 158 10.33 -5.92 22.49
C GLU A 158 8.97 -6.28 21.88
N THR A 159 8.93 -6.76 20.63
CA THR A 159 7.68 -7.21 20.00
C THR A 159 7.15 -8.52 20.58
N ASP A 160 7.95 -9.27 21.35
CA ASP A 160 7.52 -10.52 21.98
C ASP A 160 6.43 -10.34 23.06
N LYS A 161 6.36 -9.12 23.62
CA LYS A 161 5.37 -8.63 24.59
C LYS A 161 4.03 -8.22 23.94
N LEU A 162 3.96 -8.21 22.62
CA LEU A 162 2.76 -7.82 21.87
C LEU A 162 1.99 -9.05 21.37
N LEU A 163 0.67 -9.01 21.52
CA LEU A 163 -0.24 -10.03 21.02
C LEU A 163 -1.42 -9.36 20.30
N PHE A 164 -1.52 -9.58 18.99
CA PHE A 164 -2.54 -8.98 18.15
C PHE A 164 -3.69 -9.96 17.94
N GLY A 165 -4.90 -9.44 17.77
CA GLY A 165 -6.10 -10.22 17.62
C GLY A 165 -7.03 -9.61 16.59
N LEU A 166 -7.55 -10.44 15.69
CA LEU A 166 -8.53 -10.05 14.67
C LEU A 166 -9.57 -11.15 14.45
N ALA A 167 -10.72 -10.75 13.91
CA ALA A 167 -11.81 -11.66 13.55
C ALA A 167 -12.04 -11.62 12.03
N THR A 168 -11.80 -12.74 11.33
CA THR A 168 -11.98 -12.81 9.88
C THR A 168 -12.28 -14.24 9.41
N THR A 169 -11.96 -14.57 8.16
CA THR A 169 -12.02 -15.91 7.57
C THR A 169 -10.64 -16.31 7.05
N ALA A 170 -10.34 -17.60 6.99
CA ALA A 170 -9.06 -18.10 6.46
C ALA A 170 -8.79 -17.60 5.02
N ASP A 171 -9.83 -17.51 4.18
CA ASP A 171 -9.71 -17.01 2.80
C ASP A 171 -9.38 -15.51 2.71
N ARG A 172 -9.92 -14.69 3.61
CA ARG A 172 -9.53 -13.26 3.68
C ARG A 172 -8.10 -13.13 4.18
N LEU A 173 -7.72 -13.92 5.18
CA LEU A 173 -6.37 -13.94 5.74
C LEU A 173 -5.31 -14.34 4.67
N ASP A 174 -5.60 -15.33 3.83
CA ASP A 174 -4.70 -15.72 2.73
C ASP A 174 -4.53 -14.61 1.69
N ARG A 175 -5.62 -13.92 1.32
CA ARG A 175 -5.55 -12.77 0.40
C ARG A 175 -4.73 -11.60 0.94
N LEU A 176 -4.72 -11.42 2.26
CA LEU A 176 -3.99 -10.36 2.96
C LEU A 176 -2.60 -10.82 3.45
N LEU A 177 -2.18 -12.03 3.09
CA LEU A 177 -0.93 -12.61 3.55
C LEU A 177 0.31 -11.71 3.27
N PRO A 178 0.47 -11.07 2.10
CA PRO A 178 1.63 -10.20 1.87
C PRO A 178 1.70 -8.99 2.81
N SER A 179 0.56 -8.35 3.09
CA SER A 179 0.51 -7.22 4.04
C SER A 179 0.75 -7.68 5.48
N LEU A 180 0.21 -8.84 5.86
CA LEU A 180 0.46 -9.44 7.16
C LEU A 180 1.92 -9.83 7.34
N LEU A 181 2.57 -10.40 6.32
CA LEU A 181 3.99 -10.74 6.39
C LEU A 181 4.88 -9.50 6.54
N TYR A 182 4.53 -8.40 5.88
CA TYR A 182 5.24 -7.14 6.06
C TYR A 182 5.13 -6.62 7.50
N SER A 183 3.92 -6.56 8.05
CA SER A 183 3.69 -6.02 9.39
C SER A 183 4.21 -6.95 10.51
N TYR A 184 3.97 -8.27 10.40
CA TYR A 184 4.17 -9.23 11.49
C TYR A 184 5.34 -10.21 11.27
N GLY A 185 5.68 -10.56 10.02
CA GLY A 185 6.48 -11.76 9.71
C GLY A 185 7.94 -11.74 10.20
N ASN A 186 8.55 -10.57 10.34
CA ASN A 186 9.92 -10.42 10.85
C ASN A 186 9.93 -9.87 12.29
N THR A 187 8.95 -10.28 13.10
CA THR A 187 8.81 -9.84 14.49
C THR A 187 8.60 -11.05 15.41
N LYS A 188 8.56 -10.80 16.72
CA LYS A 188 8.23 -11.80 17.74
C LYS A 188 6.79 -11.65 18.25
N ALA A 189 5.99 -10.75 17.66
CA ALA A 189 4.61 -10.54 18.04
C ALA A 189 3.74 -11.74 17.66
N GLY A 190 2.82 -12.11 18.53
CA GLY A 190 1.84 -13.16 18.25
C GLY A 190 0.58 -12.61 17.57
N LEU A 191 -0.08 -13.44 16.77
CA LEU A 191 -1.35 -13.12 16.10
C LEU A 191 -2.42 -14.18 16.42
N ILE A 192 -3.55 -13.76 16.96
CA ILE A 192 -4.73 -14.61 17.19
C ILE A 192 -5.78 -14.25 16.17
N VAL A 193 -6.32 -15.26 15.48
CA VAL A 193 -7.39 -15.03 14.51
C VAL A 193 -8.60 -15.88 14.87
N LEU A 194 -9.71 -15.21 15.16
CA LEU A 194 -10.99 -15.86 15.36
C LEU A 194 -11.70 -16.05 14.00
N VAL A 195 -11.84 -17.31 13.62
CA VAL A 195 -12.52 -17.73 12.38
C VAL A 195 -13.89 -18.34 12.72
N PRO A 196 -14.89 -18.28 11.82
CA PRO A 196 -16.15 -18.97 12.05
C PRO A 196 -15.94 -20.48 12.17
N GLU A 197 -16.84 -21.17 12.86
CA GLU A 197 -16.87 -22.64 12.85
C GLU A 197 -17.08 -23.17 11.43
N SER A 198 -16.28 -24.17 11.07
CA SER A 198 -16.31 -24.83 9.76
C SER A 198 -15.75 -26.26 9.86
N ASP A 199 -15.97 -27.07 8.82
CA ASP A 199 -15.36 -28.40 8.69
C ASP A 199 -13.88 -28.33 8.23
N ASP A 200 -13.27 -27.14 8.23
CA ASP A 200 -11.90 -26.94 7.76
C ASP A 200 -10.87 -27.56 8.73
N ASP A 201 -9.76 -28.02 8.16
CA ASP A 201 -8.60 -28.48 8.91
C ASP A 201 -7.80 -27.26 9.43
N ILE A 202 -8.23 -26.73 10.58
CA ILE A 202 -7.62 -25.59 11.24
C ILE A 202 -6.12 -25.81 11.52
N PRO A 203 -5.65 -26.96 12.06
CA PRO A 203 -4.22 -27.21 12.22
C PRO A 203 -3.43 -27.10 10.92
N LYS A 204 -3.97 -27.58 9.79
CA LYS A 204 -3.32 -27.46 8.48
C LYS A 204 -3.27 -26.01 8.00
N GLN A 205 -4.35 -25.24 8.16
CA GLN A 205 -4.37 -23.82 7.82
C GLN A 205 -3.40 -23.02 8.69
N GLU A 206 -3.35 -23.28 9.99
CA GLU A 206 -2.39 -22.66 10.91
C GLU A 206 -0.95 -22.96 10.49
N ALA A 207 -0.64 -24.23 10.16
CA ALA A 207 0.67 -24.62 9.64
C ALA A 207 1.02 -23.91 8.32
N TYR A 208 0.04 -23.68 7.44
CA TYR A 208 0.23 -22.95 6.19
C TYR A 208 0.75 -21.52 6.42
N PHE A 209 0.16 -20.79 7.38
CA PHE A 209 0.58 -19.43 7.73
C PHE A 209 1.90 -19.40 8.50
N ARG A 210 2.08 -20.29 9.48
CA ARG A 210 3.33 -20.37 10.27
C ARG A 210 4.56 -20.69 9.43
N ASN A 211 4.43 -21.60 8.47
CA ASN A 211 5.53 -21.95 7.57
C ASN A 211 5.98 -20.79 6.66
N ARG A 212 5.20 -19.71 6.59
CA ARG A 212 5.51 -18.50 5.82
C ARG A 212 6.07 -17.35 6.66
N GLY A 213 6.16 -17.53 7.98
CA GLY A 213 6.79 -16.56 8.89
C GLY A 213 5.83 -15.85 9.85
N LEU A 214 4.54 -16.19 9.90
CA LEU A 214 3.61 -15.61 10.87
C LEU A 214 3.55 -16.43 12.16
N ASP A 215 3.80 -15.84 13.32
CA ASP A 215 3.50 -16.46 14.62
C ASP A 215 2.00 -16.33 14.94
N LEU A 216 1.19 -17.13 14.25
CA LEU A 216 -0.26 -17.06 14.29
C LEU A 216 -0.91 -18.29 14.93
N THR A 217 -2.06 -18.10 15.60
CA THR A 217 -2.96 -19.16 16.08
C THR A 217 -4.37 -18.94 15.53
N LEU A 218 -4.95 -19.97 14.91
CA LEU A 218 -6.34 -19.96 14.46
C LEU A 218 -7.24 -20.57 15.54
N ILE A 219 -8.36 -19.89 15.85
CA ILE A 219 -9.35 -20.37 16.82
C ILE A 219 -10.72 -20.27 16.19
N GLN A 220 -11.43 -21.39 16.09
CA GLN A 220 -12.83 -21.40 15.67
C GLN A 220 -13.71 -20.83 16.77
N SER A 221 -14.67 -19.99 16.38
CA SER A 221 -15.60 -19.36 17.28
C SER A 221 -17.03 -19.48 16.75
N PRO A 222 -17.99 -19.90 17.60
CA PRO A 222 -19.41 -19.96 17.25
C PRO A 222 -20.08 -18.58 17.23
N LEU A 223 -19.37 -17.52 17.63
CA LEU A 223 -19.92 -16.18 17.72
C LEU A 223 -20.18 -15.59 16.33
N ASP A 224 -21.23 -14.79 16.23
CA ASP A 224 -21.50 -13.97 15.06
C ASP A 224 -20.34 -13.02 14.76
N PHE A 225 -20.25 -12.54 13.52
CA PHE A 225 -19.10 -11.76 13.05
C PHE A 225 -18.77 -10.54 13.94
N THR A 226 -19.75 -9.70 14.26
CA THR A 226 -19.56 -8.50 15.10
C THR A 226 -19.21 -8.86 16.55
N ALA A 227 -19.73 -10.00 17.03
CA ALA A 227 -19.49 -10.52 18.37
C ALA A 227 -18.08 -11.14 18.54
N ARG A 228 -17.50 -11.71 17.47
CA ARG A 228 -16.16 -12.34 17.50
C ARG A 228 -15.06 -11.35 17.89
N TYR A 229 -15.15 -10.10 17.46
CA TYR A 229 -14.13 -9.10 17.80
C TYR A 229 -14.00 -8.91 19.31
N PHE A 230 -15.11 -8.79 20.06
CA PHE A 230 -15.06 -8.74 21.53
C PHE A 230 -14.66 -10.09 22.14
N GLY A 231 -14.99 -11.20 21.46
CA GLY A 231 -14.50 -12.55 21.77
C GLY A 231 -12.98 -12.70 21.86
N LEU A 232 -12.22 -11.78 21.26
CA LEU A 232 -10.75 -11.74 21.41
C LEU A 232 -10.31 -11.56 22.85
N VAL A 233 -11.10 -10.95 23.74
CA VAL A 233 -10.79 -10.81 25.17
C VAL A 233 -10.47 -12.16 25.81
N GLN A 234 -11.36 -13.14 25.67
CA GLN A 234 -11.13 -14.50 26.19
C GLN A 234 -9.96 -15.19 25.49
N ALA A 235 -9.87 -15.06 24.16
CA ALA A 235 -8.82 -15.69 23.38
C ALA A 235 -7.42 -15.18 23.77
N PHE A 236 -7.30 -13.87 24.02
CA PHE A 236 -6.09 -13.25 24.54
C PHE A 236 -5.75 -13.78 25.93
N ALA A 237 -6.68 -13.70 26.89
CA ALA A 237 -6.42 -14.12 28.25
C ALA A 237 -5.97 -15.59 28.33
N GLU A 238 -6.64 -16.46 27.58
CA GLU A 238 -6.28 -17.88 27.51
C GLU A 238 -4.91 -18.11 26.87
N THR A 239 -4.60 -17.40 25.78
CA THR A 239 -3.29 -17.52 25.11
C THR A 239 -2.15 -17.00 26.00
N ILE A 240 -2.39 -15.93 26.77
CA ILE A 240 -1.41 -15.39 27.72
C ILE A 240 -1.16 -16.41 28.84
N ARG A 241 -2.21 -17.04 29.40
CA ARG A 241 -2.07 -18.07 30.44
C ARG A 241 -1.31 -19.30 29.97
N THR A 242 -1.56 -19.75 28.73
CA THR A 242 -1.11 -21.08 28.27
C THR A 242 0.12 -21.08 27.38
N LYS A 243 0.31 -20.03 26.56
CA LYS A 243 1.32 -20.00 25.48
C LYS A 243 2.26 -18.82 25.55
N ARG A 244 1.79 -17.63 25.96
CA ARG A 244 2.54 -16.36 25.88
C ARG A 244 2.50 -15.53 27.18
N PRO A 245 3.01 -16.06 28.31
CA PRO A 245 2.94 -15.38 29.61
C PRO A 245 3.72 -14.07 29.67
N GLN A 246 4.66 -13.84 28.75
CA GLN A 246 5.45 -12.61 28.65
C GLN A 246 4.68 -11.41 28.04
N THR A 247 3.47 -11.65 27.49
CA THR A 247 2.66 -10.61 26.85
C THR A 247 2.28 -9.52 27.85
N GLN A 248 2.50 -8.26 27.48
CA GLN A 248 2.16 -7.08 28.28
C GLN A 248 1.03 -6.26 27.66
N TRP A 249 0.91 -6.34 26.33
CA TRP A 249 -0.06 -5.58 25.55
C TRP A 249 -0.79 -6.51 24.59
N VAL A 250 -2.10 -6.36 24.54
CA VAL A 250 -2.92 -6.95 23.49
C VAL A 250 -3.42 -5.85 22.57
N SER A 251 -3.52 -6.15 21.29
CA SER A 251 -4.02 -5.20 20.29
C SER A 251 -5.17 -5.80 19.50
N PHE A 252 -6.33 -5.15 19.55
CA PHE A 252 -7.48 -5.50 18.73
C PHE A 252 -7.37 -4.72 17.41
N ILE A 253 -7.46 -5.44 16.28
CA ILE A 253 -7.27 -4.89 14.94
C ILE A 253 -8.26 -5.51 13.94
N ASP A 254 -8.44 -4.86 12.80
CA ASP A 254 -9.10 -5.45 11.64
C ASP A 254 -8.09 -6.19 10.76
N ASP A 255 -8.57 -7.03 9.84
CA ASP A 255 -7.68 -7.86 9.02
C ASP A 255 -6.92 -7.06 7.94
N ASP A 256 -7.45 -5.90 7.54
CA ASP A 256 -6.78 -4.91 6.70
C ASP A 256 -6.15 -3.75 7.51
N THR A 257 -5.96 -3.89 8.82
CA THR A 257 -5.05 -3.00 9.57
C THR A 257 -3.60 -3.28 9.17
N PHE A 258 -2.89 -2.25 8.70
CA PHE A 258 -1.52 -2.34 8.24
C PHE A 258 -0.58 -1.50 9.11
N PHE A 259 0.39 -2.13 9.76
CA PHE A 259 1.41 -1.43 10.54
C PHE A 259 2.69 -1.23 9.73
N LEU A 260 3.27 -0.02 9.78
CA LEU A 260 4.54 0.26 9.14
C LEU A 260 5.72 -0.42 9.85
N SER A 261 5.69 -0.46 11.19
CA SER A 261 6.78 -1.02 12.02
C SER A 261 6.29 -1.41 13.42
N LEU A 262 6.09 -2.70 13.68
CA LEU A 262 5.78 -3.18 15.04
C LEU A 262 6.90 -2.95 16.05
N PRO A 263 8.20 -3.03 15.70
CA PRO A 263 9.27 -2.60 16.60
C PRO A 263 9.11 -1.14 17.07
N THR A 264 8.63 -0.25 16.21
CA THR A 264 8.35 1.14 16.59
C THR A 264 7.16 1.23 17.54
N ILE A 265 6.07 0.49 17.26
CA ILE A 265 4.93 0.37 18.18
C ILE A 265 5.38 -0.13 19.57
N ALA A 266 6.23 -1.15 19.62
CA ALA A 266 6.75 -1.69 20.87
C ALA A 266 7.58 -0.65 21.65
N GLU A 267 8.44 0.12 20.98
CA GLU A 267 9.24 1.16 21.63
C GLU A 267 8.37 2.28 22.23
N GLU A 268 7.30 2.69 21.54
CA GLU A 268 6.38 3.71 22.02
C GLU A 268 5.56 3.21 23.22
N LEU A 269 5.14 1.94 23.22
CA LEU A 269 4.41 1.33 24.34
C LEU A 269 5.26 1.19 25.62
N LYS A 270 6.60 1.16 25.52
CA LYS A 270 7.50 1.15 26.69
C LYS A 270 7.43 2.42 27.52
N LEU A 271 6.89 3.50 26.97
CA LEU A 271 6.69 4.75 27.70
C LEU A 271 5.59 4.62 28.78
N PHE A 272 4.77 3.58 28.71
CA PHE A 272 3.65 3.35 29.61
C PHE A 272 4.00 2.33 30.70
N ASP A 273 3.57 2.61 31.93
CA ASP A 273 3.72 1.72 33.08
C ASP A 273 2.78 0.50 32.94
N VAL A 274 3.34 -0.65 32.56
CA VAL A 274 2.59 -1.89 32.27
C VAL A 274 1.86 -2.48 33.48
N SER A 275 2.12 -2.00 34.71
CA SER A 275 1.38 -2.40 35.90
C SER A 275 0.02 -1.72 36.03
N LYS A 276 -0.27 -0.73 35.19
CA LYS A 276 -1.51 0.04 35.18
C LYS A 276 -2.42 -0.35 34.01
N LYS A 277 -3.71 -0.05 34.19
CA LYS A 277 -4.72 -0.15 33.13
C LYS A 277 -4.48 0.95 32.10
N HIS A 278 -4.34 0.57 30.84
CA HIS A 278 -4.18 1.48 29.71
C HIS A 278 -5.11 1.07 28.58
N TYR A 279 -5.81 2.05 28.02
CA TYR A 279 -6.63 1.93 26.83
C TYR A 279 -6.13 2.98 25.84
N ILE A 280 -5.46 2.53 24.79
CA ILE A 280 -4.74 3.40 23.85
C ILE A 280 -5.20 3.10 22.43
N GLY A 281 -5.45 4.13 21.63
CA GLY A 281 -5.84 3.96 20.23
C GLY A 281 -6.16 5.31 19.59
N ALA A 282 -6.90 5.31 18.49
CA ALA A 282 -7.29 6.52 17.79
C ALA A 282 -8.80 6.61 17.59
N LEU A 283 -9.33 7.84 17.60
CA LEU A 283 -10.63 8.12 16.99
C LEU A 283 -10.49 8.08 15.48
N SER A 284 -11.60 7.76 14.79
CA SER A 284 -11.74 8.00 13.36
C SER A 284 -11.41 9.44 13.00
N GLU A 285 -10.78 9.64 11.84
CA GLU A 285 -10.55 10.97 11.29
C GLU A 285 -11.86 11.64 10.91
N ALA A 286 -12.88 10.86 10.57
CA ALA A 286 -14.20 11.35 10.20
C ALA A 286 -15.07 11.61 11.45
N SER A 287 -15.38 12.88 11.73
CA SER A 287 -16.11 13.28 12.92
C SER A 287 -17.50 12.63 13.03
N TRP A 288 -18.19 12.40 11.91
CA TRP A 288 -19.50 11.75 11.92
C TRP A 288 -19.42 10.28 12.37
N GLN A 289 -18.30 9.61 12.19
CA GLN A 289 -18.08 8.26 12.72
C GLN A 289 -17.94 8.32 14.24
N VAL A 290 -17.22 9.31 14.75
CA VAL A 290 -17.11 9.58 16.19
C VAL A 290 -18.48 9.94 16.79
N ASP A 291 -19.27 10.76 16.10
CA ASP A 291 -20.62 11.12 16.54
C ASP A 291 -21.57 9.90 16.55
N THR A 292 -21.39 8.98 15.62
CA THR A 292 -22.24 7.78 15.47
C THR A 292 -21.85 6.68 16.46
N PHE A 293 -20.56 6.36 16.56
CA PHE A 293 -20.08 5.20 17.32
C PHE A 293 -19.57 5.56 18.72
N GLY A 294 -19.26 6.83 18.96
CA GLY A 294 -18.79 7.35 20.23
C GLY A 294 -17.28 7.63 20.25
N HIS A 295 -16.83 8.16 21.39
CA HIS A 295 -15.42 8.47 21.64
C HIS A 295 -14.67 7.21 22.09
N ILE A 296 -14.54 6.26 21.18
CA ILE A 296 -13.87 4.97 21.38
C ILE A 296 -12.60 4.88 20.52
N ALA A 297 -11.71 3.95 20.84
CA ALA A 297 -10.65 3.57 19.92
C ALA A 297 -11.26 2.73 18.79
N PHE A 298 -11.02 3.15 17.55
CA PHE A 298 -11.52 2.45 16.38
C PHE A 298 -10.62 1.27 16.04
N GLY A 299 -11.24 0.11 15.79
CA GLY A 299 -10.56 -1.17 15.62
C GLY A 299 -9.53 -1.18 14.50
N GLY A 300 -9.91 -0.66 13.34
CA GLY A 300 -9.06 -0.62 12.15
C GLY A 300 -7.76 0.17 12.33
N ALA A 301 -7.76 1.25 13.11
CA ALA A 301 -6.54 1.98 13.46
C ALA A 301 -5.62 1.20 14.41
N GLY A 302 -6.18 0.26 15.17
CA GLY A 302 -5.52 -0.53 16.20
C GLY A 302 -5.80 -0.01 17.61
N VAL A 303 -6.19 -0.94 18.48
CA VAL A 303 -6.57 -0.67 19.87
C VAL A 303 -5.68 -1.44 20.82
N PHE A 304 -4.83 -0.75 21.58
CA PHE A 304 -3.89 -1.34 22.52
C PHE A 304 -4.45 -1.31 23.94
N VAL A 305 -4.47 -2.48 24.58
CA VAL A 305 -4.97 -2.70 25.93
C VAL A 305 -3.87 -3.36 26.74
N SER A 306 -3.53 -2.77 27.90
CA SER A 306 -2.55 -3.38 28.80
C SER A 306 -3.14 -4.61 29.50
N LYS A 307 -2.28 -5.55 29.88
CA LYS A 307 -2.71 -6.78 30.58
C LYS A 307 -3.61 -6.51 31.80
N PRO A 308 -3.33 -5.55 32.71
CA PRO A 308 -4.22 -5.28 33.83
C PRO A 308 -5.64 -4.85 33.43
N LEU A 309 -5.80 -4.16 32.29
CA LEU A 309 -7.12 -3.83 31.77
C LEU A 309 -7.79 -5.04 31.11
N LEU A 310 -7.03 -5.87 30.40
CA LEU A 310 -7.53 -7.13 29.84
C LEU A 310 -8.07 -8.06 30.94
N ASP A 311 -7.38 -8.16 32.10
CA ASP A 311 -7.82 -8.99 33.22
C ASP A 311 -9.21 -8.54 33.73
N VAL A 312 -9.51 -7.23 33.75
CA VAL A 312 -10.85 -6.71 34.07
C VAL A 312 -11.86 -7.07 32.99
N LEU A 313 -11.48 -6.95 31.71
CA LEU A 313 -12.39 -7.29 30.61
C LEU A 313 -12.74 -8.79 30.59
N GLU A 314 -11.80 -9.66 30.98
CA GLU A 314 -12.05 -11.10 31.13
C GLU A 314 -13.07 -11.37 32.26
N GLU A 315 -12.95 -10.70 33.41
CA GLU A 315 -13.88 -10.83 34.54
C GLU A 315 -15.33 -10.52 34.16
N TYR A 316 -15.54 -9.49 33.34
CA TYR A 316 -16.87 -9.04 32.89
C TYR A 316 -17.22 -9.52 31.47
N TYR A 317 -16.51 -10.51 30.94
CA TYR A 317 -16.64 -10.94 29.56
C TYR A 317 -18.08 -11.35 29.21
N ASP A 318 -18.68 -12.26 29.98
CA ASP A 318 -20.01 -12.80 29.66
C ASP A 318 -21.08 -11.70 29.66
N GLU A 319 -20.98 -10.74 30.58
CA GLU A 319 -21.88 -9.62 30.64
C GLU A 319 -21.70 -8.70 29.42
N CYS A 320 -20.48 -8.25 29.14
CA CYS A 320 -20.19 -7.36 28.02
C CYS A 320 -20.50 -8.02 26.67
N GLN A 321 -20.23 -9.31 26.52
CA GLN A 321 -20.52 -10.09 25.32
C GLN A 321 -22.03 -10.15 25.06
N SER A 322 -22.86 -10.24 26.12
CA SER A 322 -24.32 -10.29 26.01
C SER A 322 -24.98 -8.99 25.53
N TRP A 323 -24.25 -7.88 25.50
CA TRP A 323 -24.78 -6.60 25.05
C TRP A 323 -24.92 -6.55 23.54
N GLY A 324 -26.15 -6.53 23.03
CA GLY A 324 -26.50 -6.09 21.67
C GLY A 324 -25.66 -6.61 20.49
N GLU A 325 -25.95 -6.07 19.32
CA GLU A 325 -25.30 -6.42 18.04
C GLU A 325 -24.40 -5.29 17.51
N GLN A 326 -24.01 -4.35 18.39
CA GLN A 326 -23.14 -3.25 18.02
C GLN A 326 -21.78 -3.74 17.47
N PRO A 327 -21.09 -2.92 16.65
CA PRO A 327 -19.73 -3.20 16.21
C PRO A 327 -18.79 -3.59 17.35
N GLY A 328 -17.79 -4.41 17.02
CA GLY A 328 -16.91 -5.05 18.00
C GLY A 328 -16.09 -4.10 18.85
N ASP A 329 -15.51 -3.09 18.22
CA ASP A 329 -14.76 -2.01 18.87
C ASP A 329 -15.66 -1.11 19.72
N GLN A 330 -16.90 -0.85 19.26
CA GLN A 330 -17.91 -0.17 20.06
C GLN A 330 -18.26 -0.96 21.33
N LYS A 331 -18.44 -2.28 21.22
CA LYS A 331 -18.67 -3.16 22.38
C LYS A 331 -17.48 -3.15 23.34
N LEU A 332 -16.25 -3.24 22.82
CA LEU A 332 -15.03 -3.15 23.62
C LEU A 332 -14.94 -1.82 24.38
N GLY A 333 -15.11 -0.70 23.68
CA GLY A 333 -15.05 0.63 24.27
C GLY A 333 -16.11 0.86 25.35
N GLN A 334 -17.34 0.38 25.13
CA GLN A 334 -18.42 0.43 26.14
C GLN A 334 -18.07 -0.41 27.37
N CYS A 335 -17.48 -1.60 27.20
CA CYS A 335 -17.10 -2.46 28.31
C CYS A 335 -15.98 -1.82 29.15
N ILE A 336 -14.97 -1.24 28.50
CA ILE A 336 -13.90 -0.48 29.16
C ILE A 336 -14.48 0.74 29.91
N GLN A 337 -15.41 1.47 29.30
CA GLN A 337 -16.05 2.61 29.95
C GLN A 337 -16.83 2.19 31.20
N ARG A 338 -17.52 1.05 31.13
CA ARG A 338 -18.39 0.56 32.21
C ARG A 338 -17.62 -0.06 33.37
N TYR A 339 -16.63 -0.90 33.08
CA TYR A 339 -15.93 -1.73 34.07
C TYR A 339 -14.43 -1.43 34.17
N GLY A 340 -13.82 -0.98 33.07
CA GLY A 340 -12.39 -0.71 33.00
C GLY A 340 -11.95 0.54 33.75
N GLU A 341 -12.82 1.54 33.98
CA GLU A 341 -12.49 2.85 34.56
C GLU A 341 -11.20 3.46 33.97
N THR A 342 -10.99 3.27 32.67
CA THR A 342 -9.75 3.64 31.98
C THR A 342 -10.10 4.50 30.76
N PRO A 343 -9.84 5.82 30.80
CA PRO A 343 -10.13 6.70 29.67
C PRO A 343 -9.23 6.37 28.48
N LEU A 344 -9.75 6.61 27.28
CA LEU A 344 -9.00 6.46 26.04
C LEU A 344 -7.85 7.47 25.98
N THR A 345 -6.63 6.94 25.83
CA THR A 345 -5.45 7.73 25.48
C THR A 345 -5.29 7.73 23.97
N LEU A 346 -5.34 8.92 23.36
CA LEU A 346 -5.25 9.06 21.91
C LEU A 346 -3.80 8.93 21.43
N TRP A 347 -3.61 8.10 20.40
CA TRP A 347 -2.35 7.93 19.69
C TRP A 347 -2.50 8.50 18.27
N PRO A 348 -2.00 9.73 18.00
CA PRO A 348 -2.33 10.46 16.78
C PRO A 348 -1.83 9.87 15.46
N SER A 349 -0.83 8.98 15.49
CA SER A 349 -0.24 8.37 14.30
C SER A 349 -0.90 7.06 13.89
N LEU A 350 -1.94 6.61 14.59
CA LEU A 350 -2.78 5.48 14.18
C LEU A 350 -3.95 6.02 13.36
N TYR A 351 -4.17 5.46 12.16
CA TYR A 351 -5.18 5.98 11.23
C TYR A 351 -6.26 4.94 10.92
N GLN A 352 -7.52 5.32 11.16
CA GLN A 352 -8.70 4.51 10.84
C GLN A 352 -9.05 4.60 9.35
N MET A 353 -8.73 5.74 8.72
CA MET A 353 -8.90 5.99 7.28
C MET A 353 -10.34 5.79 6.79
N ASP A 354 -11.32 6.29 7.54
CA ASP A 354 -12.73 6.31 7.11
C ASP A 354 -12.94 7.35 5.98
N MET A 355 -12.38 7.07 4.81
CA MET A 355 -12.31 7.93 3.63
C MET A 355 -12.52 7.11 2.36
N LYS A 356 -13.04 7.73 1.30
CA LYS A 356 -13.24 7.12 -0.03
C LYS A 356 -12.59 7.91 -1.15
N GLY A 357 -12.36 7.23 -2.26
CA GLY A 357 -11.71 7.77 -3.45
C GLY A 357 -10.20 7.89 -3.31
N GLU A 358 -9.63 8.91 -3.92
CA GLU A 358 -8.18 9.14 -3.96
C GLU A 358 -7.71 9.82 -2.66
N VAL A 359 -7.25 9.02 -1.68
CA VAL A 359 -6.75 9.52 -0.38
C VAL A 359 -5.29 10.01 -0.44
N ASP A 360 -4.83 10.48 -1.61
CA ASP A 360 -3.45 10.88 -1.91
C ASP A 360 -2.86 11.84 -0.87
N GLY A 361 -3.65 12.83 -0.46
CA GLY A 361 -3.20 13.90 0.41
C GLY A 361 -2.79 13.43 1.80
N VAL A 362 -3.34 12.31 2.29
CA VAL A 362 -2.92 11.72 3.58
C VAL A 362 -1.52 11.13 3.45
N TYR A 363 -1.26 10.38 2.38
CA TYR A 363 0.05 9.78 2.13
C TYR A 363 1.13 10.82 1.83
N GLU A 364 0.77 11.90 1.13
CA GLU A 364 1.66 13.02 0.80
C GLU A 364 1.78 14.07 1.92
N SER A 365 1.13 13.87 3.07
CA SER A 365 1.04 14.88 4.14
C SER A 365 2.33 15.06 4.95
N GLY A 366 3.25 14.10 4.92
CA GLY A 366 4.43 14.07 5.78
C GLY A 366 4.13 13.84 7.26
N ARG A 367 2.89 13.47 7.60
CA ARG A 367 2.52 13.11 8.96
C ARG A 367 3.10 11.75 9.31
N LYS A 368 3.44 11.56 10.60
CA LYS A 368 3.82 10.24 11.11
C LYS A 368 2.62 9.31 11.06
N ILE A 369 2.76 8.19 10.36
CA ILE A 369 1.76 7.14 10.19
C ILE A 369 2.39 5.85 10.71
N GLU A 370 1.80 5.26 11.75
CA GLU A 370 2.25 3.98 12.32
C GLU A 370 1.33 2.83 11.92
N SER A 371 0.03 3.12 11.75
CA SER A 371 -0.95 2.20 11.17
C SER A 371 -1.82 2.90 10.11
N LEU A 372 -2.30 2.10 9.16
CA LEU A 372 -3.24 2.47 8.12
C LEU A 372 -4.35 1.44 8.05
N HIS A 373 -5.53 1.89 7.65
CA HIS A 373 -6.69 1.02 7.49
C HIS A 373 -7.51 1.36 6.25
N HIS A 374 -8.45 0.47 5.95
CA HIS A 374 -9.35 0.41 4.80
C HIS A 374 -8.71 0.46 3.40
N TRP A 375 -7.38 0.31 3.29
CA TRP A 375 -6.62 0.35 2.03
C TRP A 375 -6.96 -0.77 1.04
N ASN A 376 -7.73 -1.77 1.47
CA ASN A 376 -8.21 -2.88 0.63
C ASN A 376 -9.74 -3.04 0.67
N SER A 377 -10.48 -2.04 1.17
CA SER A 377 -11.92 -2.16 1.37
C SER A 377 -12.69 -0.89 1.00
N TRP A 378 -12.37 0.27 1.57
CA TRP A 378 -13.08 1.53 1.25
C TRP A 378 -12.38 2.32 0.14
N TYR A 379 -11.06 2.20 0.08
CA TYR A 379 -10.24 2.63 -1.03
C TYR A 379 -9.26 1.50 -1.38
N THR A 380 -8.52 1.65 -2.47
CA THR A 380 -7.55 0.64 -2.90
C THR A 380 -6.18 1.26 -3.03
N LYS A 381 -5.25 0.82 -2.18
CA LYS A 381 -3.83 1.17 -2.28
C LYS A 381 -2.97 -0.05 -2.01
N ASP A 382 -2.04 -0.34 -2.91
CA ASP A 382 -1.07 -1.42 -2.70
C ASP A 382 -0.01 -1.00 -1.67
N VAL A 383 -0.33 -1.22 -0.39
CA VAL A 383 0.55 -0.86 0.73
C VAL A 383 1.85 -1.67 0.72
N VAL A 384 1.85 -2.89 0.19
CA VAL A 384 3.05 -3.73 0.11
C VAL A 384 4.03 -3.21 -0.93
N LYS A 385 3.51 -2.79 -2.09
CA LYS A 385 4.31 -2.10 -3.12
C LYS A 385 4.86 -0.78 -2.59
N MET A 386 4.02 0.02 -1.91
CA MET A 386 4.44 1.27 -1.26
C MET A 386 5.60 1.05 -0.29
N THR A 387 5.57 0.00 0.52
CA THR A 387 6.59 -0.27 1.54
C THR A 387 7.81 -1.03 1.04
N THR A 388 7.90 -1.37 -0.26
CA THR A 388 9.03 -2.13 -0.81
C THR A 388 10.38 -1.45 -0.56
N VAL A 389 10.43 -0.11 -0.51
CA VAL A 389 11.63 0.67 -0.19
C VAL A 389 12.23 0.36 1.18
N ALA A 390 11.42 -0.14 2.13
CA ALA A 390 11.92 -0.54 3.43
C ALA A 390 13.04 -1.58 3.33
N ALA A 391 13.02 -2.43 2.29
CA ALA A 391 14.07 -3.43 2.05
C ALA A 391 15.46 -2.83 1.82
N ALA A 392 15.57 -1.58 1.36
CA ALA A 392 16.84 -0.88 1.14
C ALA A 392 17.10 0.22 2.18
N ALA A 393 16.06 0.95 2.61
CA ALA A 393 16.18 2.18 3.38
C ALA A 393 15.54 2.14 4.78
N GLY A 394 15.06 0.97 5.23
CA GLY A 394 14.41 0.81 6.53
C GLY A 394 12.93 1.20 6.54
N ARG A 395 12.15 0.65 7.47
CA ARG A 395 10.69 0.83 7.56
C ARG A 395 10.29 2.29 7.82
N ARG A 396 11.11 3.03 8.57
CA ARG A 396 10.89 4.47 8.84
C ARG A 396 11.15 5.35 7.62
N SER A 397 11.69 4.82 6.51
CA SER A 397 11.88 5.59 5.27
C SER A 397 10.61 5.71 4.42
N VAL A 398 9.64 4.82 4.64
CA VAL A 398 8.36 4.79 3.93
C VAL A 398 7.60 6.10 4.18
N LEU A 399 7.10 6.72 3.10
CA LEU A 399 6.37 8.01 3.11
C LEU A 399 7.15 9.23 3.63
N ARG A 400 8.47 9.12 3.85
CA ARG A 400 9.31 10.30 4.08
C ARG A 400 9.34 11.18 2.84
N ARG A 401 9.47 12.49 3.05
CA ARG A 401 9.41 13.47 1.97
C ARG A 401 10.70 14.26 1.82
N TRP A 402 11.10 14.46 0.57
CA TRP A 402 12.20 15.34 0.21
C TRP A 402 11.76 16.38 -0.81
N VAL A 403 12.30 17.60 -0.70
CA VAL A 403 12.20 18.65 -1.71
C VAL A 403 13.56 18.84 -2.38
N PHE A 404 13.58 18.95 -3.71
CA PHE A 404 14.81 19.04 -4.49
C PHE A 404 14.60 19.72 -5.84
N ASP A 405 15.71 19.92 -6.57
CA ASP A 405 15.76 20.57 -7.89
C ASP A 405 14.94 21.88 -7.91
N GLN A 406 15.24 22.73 -6.91
CA GLN A 406 14.59 24.04 -6.75
C GLN A 406 15.24 25.05 -7.71
N GLU A 407 14.44 25.59 -8.62
CA GLU A 407 14.88 26.54 -9.64
C GLU A 407 14.00 27.80 -9.61
N GLU A 408 14.61 28.95 -9.83
CA GLU A 408 13.92 30.23 -9.93
C GLU A 408 14.33 30.93 -11.23
N ILE A 409 13.35 31.20 -12.10
CA ILE A 409 13.54 31.83 -13.40
C ILE A 409 12.97 33.24 -13.33
N VAL A 410 13.85 34.25 -13.32
CA VAL A 410 13.45 35.66 -13.29
C VAL A 410 13.14 36.15 -14.71
N ASN A 411 11.93 36.67 -14.91
CA ASN A 411 11.55 37.38 -16.11
C ASN A 411 12.16 38.80 -16.08
N ASN A 412 13.16 39.04 -16.92
CA ASN A 412 13.88 40.31 -17.00
C ASN A 412 13.00 41.52 -17.36
N ALA A 413 11.82 41.31 -17.97
CA ALA A 413 10.91 42.39 -18.34
C ALA A 413 9.95 42.79 -17.21
N THR A 414 9.48 41.83 -16.42
CA THR A 414 8.52 42.07 -15.31
C THR A 414 9.20 42.17 -13.95
N GLY A 415 10.44 41.66 -13.83
CA GLY A 415 11.17 41.54 -12.56
C GLY A 415 10.60 40.47 -11.63
N ARG A 416 9.64 39.65 -12.10
CA ARG A 416 9.00 38.57 -11.35
C ARG A 416 9.64 37.23 -11.68
N SER A 417 9.49 36.26 -10.79
CA SER A 417 10.07 34.94 -10.97
C SER A 417 9.02 33.84 -11.05
N THR A 418 9.27 32.86 -11.93
CA THR A 418 8.61 31.57 -11.92
C THR A 418 9.49 30.61 -11.14
N ARG A 419 8.92 29.85 -10.19
CA ARG A 419 9.66 28.90 -9.37
C ARG A 419 9.21 27.49 -9.67
N THR A 420 10.16 26.57 -9.78
CA THR A 420 9.88 25.13 -9.90
C THR A 420 10.65 24.34 -8.89
N PHE A 421 10.05 23.27 -8.37
CA PHE A 421 10.70 22.34 -7.46
C PHE A 421 9.96 21.00 -7.45
N TRP A 422 10.63 19.97 -6.95
CA TRP A 422 10.06 18.64 -6.81
C TRP A 422 9.82 18.29 -5.36
N VAL A 423 8.75 17.56 -5.08
CA VAL A 423 8.54 16.89 -3.81
C VAL A 423 8.41 15.39 -4.06
N PHE A 424 9.30 14.62 -3.46
CA PHE A 424 9.30 13.17 -3.50
C PHE A 424 8.75 12.62 -2.19
N THR A 425 7.64 11.88 -2.26
CA THR A 425 7.09 11.09 -1.16
C THR A 425 7.45 9.62 -1.36
N ASN A 426 8.33 9.09 -0.50
CA ASN A 426 8.94 7.79 -0.69
C ASN A 426 7.93 6.65 -0.76
N GLY A 427 8.00 5.84 -1.83
CA GLY A 427 7.02 4.78 -2.05
C GLY A 427 5.63 5.25 -2.45
N TYR A 428 5.43 6.53 -2.76
CA TYR A 428 4.11 7.04 -3.12
C TYR A 428 4.08 7.86 -4.40
N SER A 429 4.80 8.99 -4.46
CA SER A 429 4.72 9.93 -5.58
C SER A 429 5.96 10.80 -5.73
N LEU A 430 6.17 11.31 -6.95
CA LEU A 430 6.96 12.51 -7.22
C LEU A 430 6.05 13.57 -7.82
N VAL A 431 6.07 14.78 -7.26
CA VAL A 431 5.26 15.90 -7.74
C VAL A 431 6.16 17.07 -8.08
N LYS A 432 6.11 17.53 -9.33
CA LYS A 432 6.73 18.79 -9.75
C LYS A 432 5.73 19.92 -9.53
N TYR A 433 6.12 20.89 -8.71
CA TYR A 433 5.39 22.12 -8.48
C TYR A 433 5.96 23.22 -9.37
N THR A 434 5.09 23.97 -10.03
CA THR A 434 5.43 25.17 -10.80
C THR A 434 4.57 26.33 -10.32
N TYR A 435 5.20 27.35 -9.78
CA TYR A 435 4.57 28.57 -9.30
C TYR A 435 4.72 29.64 -10.37
N ASP A 436 3.60 30.25 -10.78
CA ASP A 436 3.63 31.34 -11.75
C ASP A 436 4.22 32.64 -11.15
N GLU A 437 4.44 33.64 -12.01
CA GLU A 437 5.02 34.93 -11.62
C GLU A 437 4.24 35.71 -10.54
N ASN A 438 2.97 35.37 -10.27
CA ASN A 438 2.11 36.04 -9.30
C ASN A 438 1.88 35.23 -8.02
N THR A 439 2.41 34.01 -7.97
CA THR A 439 2.16 33.07 -6.88
C THR A 439 3.09 33.38 -5.71
N PRO A 440 2.56 33.62 -4.51
CA PRO A 440 3.37 33.79 -3.31
C PRO A 440 4.20 32.53 -2.98
N ASP A 441 5.37 32.70 -2.38
CA ASP A 441 6.21 31.57 -1.94
C ASP A 441 5.52 30.65 -0.93
N ASP A 442 4.58 31.19 -0.15
CA ASP A 442 3.80 30.48 0.87
C ASP A 442 2.44 29.96 0.34
N ALA A 443 2.24 29.95 -0.99
CA ALA A 443 0.98 29.50 -1.61
C ALA A 443 0.60 28.05 -1.25
N ILE A 444 1.57 27.19 -0.95
CA ILE A 444 1.35 25.85 -0.41
C ILE A 444 2.00 25.71 0.95
N ASN A 445 1.17 25.37 1.94
CA ASN A 445 1.64 24.89 3.22
C ASN A 445 1.77 23.36 3.20
N PHE A 446 3.00 22.84 3.15
CA PHE A 446 3.29 21.41 3.10
C PHE A 446 3.04 20.67 4.43
N ASP A 447 2.75 21.37 5.52
CA ASP A 447 2.29 20.77 6.79
C ASP A 447 0.77 20.53 6.80
N HIS A 448 0.03 21.13 5.86
CA HIS A 448 -1.40 20.87 5.70
C HIS A 448 -1.64 19.67 4.77
N THR A 449 -2.58 18.81 5.19
CA THR A 449 -3.03 17.66 4.38
C THR A 449 -3.83 18.16 3.19
N GLU A 450 -3.52 17.66 1.98
CA GLU A 450 -4.29 17.99 0.78
C GLU A 450 -5.64 17.30 0.80
N LYS A 451 -6.72 18.06 0.59
CA LYS A 451 -8.06 17.49 0.49
C LYS A 451 -8.22 16.80 -0.86
N THR A 452 -8.21 15.46 -0.84
CA THR A 452 -8.17 14.61 -2.05
C THR A 452 -9.27 13.54 -2.10
N TRP A 453 -9.76 13.10 -0.94
CA TRP A 453 -10.86 12.15 -0.81
C TRP A 453 -12.23 12.76 -1.19
N GLU A 454 -13.28 11.95 -1.25
CA GLU A 454 -14.60 12.37 -1.73
C GLU A 454 -15.45 13.13 -0.71
N GLU A 455 -15.34 12.79 0.57
CA GLU A 455 -16.25 13.28 1.61
C GLU A 455 -16.01 14.75 2.02
N ASP A 456 -16.91 15.34 2.81
CA ASP A 456 -16.81 16.75 3.23
C ASP A 456 -15.55 17.01 4.08
N PRO A 457 -14.68 17.99 3.73
CA PRO A 457 -13.46 18.29 4.48
C PRO A 457 -13.69 18.64 5.95
N ARG A 458 -14.82 19.29 6.29
CA ARG A 458 -15.10 19.80 7.65
C ARG A 458 -15.15 18.70 8.69
N GLY A 459 -15.52 17.49 8.29
CA GLY A 459 -15.56 16.34 9.19
C GLY A 459 -14.17 15.82 9.58
N TYR A 460 -13.09 16.23 8.91
CA TYR A 460 -11.74 15.70 9.13
C TYR A 460 -10.78 16.67 9.81
N GLU A 461 -11.08 17.97 9.78
CA GLU A 461 -10.18 19.01 10.31
C GLU A 461 -9.88 18.85 11.80
N ALA A 462 -10.81 18.27 12.57
CA ALA A 462 -10.58 17.99 14.00
C ALA A 462 -9.40 17.04 14.25
N ARG A 463 -9.15 16.08 13.35
CA ARG A 463 -8.08 15.09 13.48
C ARG A 463 -6.88 15.38 12.60
N LEU A 464 -7.10 15.90 11.40
CA LEU A 464 -6.04 16.18 10.43
C LEU A 464 -5.48 17.60 10.54
N GLY A 465 -6.16 18.50 11.25
CA GLY A 465 -5.87 19.93 11.25
C GLY A 465 -6.40 20.63 10.00
N PRO A 466 -6.02 21.90 9.78
CA PRO A 466 -6.42 22.64 8.60
C PRO A 466 -6.01 21.92 7.32
N LEU A 467 -6.94 21.81 6.37
CA LEU A 467 -6.70 21.17 5.08
C LEU A 467 -6.31 22.23 4.03
N ARG A 468 -5.50 21.82 3.06
CA ARG A 468 -5.25 22.62 1.85
C ARG A 468 -6.08 22.07 0.69
N ASN A 469 -6.55 22.96 -0.18
CA ASN A 469 -7.31 22.58 -1.36
C ASN A 469 -6.49 21.68 -2.29
N ARG A 470 -7.16 20.92 -3.16
CA ARG A 470 -6.48 20.16 -4.22
C ARG A 470 -5.82 21.08 -5.24
N ASP A 471 -6.51 22.13 -5.64
CA ASP A 471 -6.01 23.13 -6.60
C ASP A 471 -5.71 24.44 -5.87
N GLN A 472 -4.62 25.10 -6.24
CA GLN A 472 -4.22 26.41 -5.75
C GLN A 472 -4.01 27.34 -6.95
N ASP A 473 -4.53 28.56 -6.83
CA ASP A 473 -4.35 29.57 -7.87
C ASP A 473 -2.87 29.86 -8.11
N GLY A 474 -2.46 29.83 -9.38
CA GLY A 474 -1.09 30.08 -9.81
C GLY A 474 -0.11 28.90 -9.63
N VAL A 475 -0.56 27.77 -9.04
CA VAL A 475 0.26 26.58 -8.88
C VAL A 475 -0.15 25.47 -9.85
N THR A 476 0.78 25.00 -10.66
CA THR A 476 0.64 23.79 -11.47
C THR A 476 1.35 22.62 -10.80
N LYS A 477 0.70 21.44 -10.79
CA LYS A 477 1.22 20.20 -10.20
C LYS A 477 1.25 19.07 -11.22
N ASP A 478 2.44 18.64 -11.61
CA ASP A 478 2.61 17.43 -12.40
C ASP A 478 2.97 16.27 -11.46
N ARG A 479 2.12 15.24 -11.42
CA ARG A 479 2.22 14.13 -10.45
C ARG A 479 2.55 12.83 -11.16
N TRP A 480 3.62 12.17 -10.72
CA TRP A 480 3.98 10.79 -11.05
C TRP A 480 3.68 9.91 -9.82
N LEU A 481 2.81 8.92 -10.00
CA LEU A 481 2.44 7.98 -8.92
C LEU A 481 3.26 6.70 -9.00
N LEU A 482 3.56 6.09 -7.86
CA LEU A 482 4.21 4.79 -7.81
C LEU A 482 3.35 3.77 -8.57
N ARG A 483 3.86 3.29 -9.69
CA ARG A 483 3.24 2.25 -10.50
C ARG A 483 3.72 0.88 -10.09
N ASP A 484 5.04 0.72 -9.96
CA ASP A 484 5.70 -0.55 -9.65
C ASP A 484 6.93 -0.40 -8.76
N ALA A 485 7.23 -1.44 -7.99
CA ALA A 485 8.43 -1.52 -7.16
C ALA A 485 9.00 -2.94 -7.16
N PHE A 486 10.32 -3.07 -7.29
CA PHE A 486 11.01 -4.35 -7.42
C PHE A 486 12.24 -4.39 -6.52
N VAL A 487 12.51 -5.56 -5.93
CA VAL A 487 13.78 -5.84 -5.26
C VAL A 487 14.67 -6.60 -6.23
N VAL A 488 15.84 -6.06 -6.57
CA VAL A 488 16.82 -6.68 -7.47
C VAL A 488 18.19 -6.69 -6.80
N GLY A 489 18.63 -7.89 -6.40
CA GLY A 489 19.80 -8.03 -5.54
C GLY A 489 19.55 -7.32 -4.21
N ASP A 490 20.44 -6.41 -3.85
CA ASP A 490 20.31 -5.58 -2.64
C ASP A 490 19.51 -4.29 -2.89
N ASN A 491 19.18 -3.95 -4.14
CA ASN A 491 18.59 -2.67 -4.51
C ASN A 491 17.07 -2.74 -4.62
N VAL A 492 16.42 -1.60 -4.36
CA VAL A 492 14.99 -1.41 -4.63
C VAL A 492 14.82 -0.44 -5.79
N HIS A 493 14.10 -0.87 -6.82
CA HIS A 493 13.74 -0.05 -7.97
C HIS A 493 12.29 0.37 -7.84
N GLN A 494 12.01 1.67 -7.88
CA GLN A 494 10.66 2.24 -7.84
C GLN A 494 10.38 3.00 -9.13
N TRP A 495 9.23 2.73 -9.73
CA TRP A 495 8.80 3.31 -10.99
C TRP A 495 7.61 4.24 -10.75
N TYR A 496 7.83 5.53 -11.00
CA TYR A 496 6.81 6.56 -10.89
C TYR A 496 6.37 6.98 -12.28
N VAL A 497 5.06 6.96 -12.51
CA VAL A 497 4.49 7.08 -13.85
C VAL A 497 3.47 8.20 -13.89
N ARG A 498 3.50 8.99 -14.96
CA ARG A 498 2.49 9.97 -15.36
C ARG A 498 2.10 9.71 -16.82
N GLU A 499 0.82 9.49 -17.06
CA GLU A 499 0.28 9.40 -18.43
C GLU A 499 0.16 10.80 -19.02
N GLU A 500 0.50 10.96 -20.30
CA GLU A 500 0.41 12.22 -21.05
C GLU A 500 -0.43 11.99 -22.31
N ASP A 501 -1.01 13.06 -22.89
CA ASP A 501 -1.93 12.95 -24.04
C ASP A 501 -1.30 12.24 -25.25
N GLU A 502 0.01 12.43 -25.47
CA GLU A 502 0.76 11.84 -26.58
C GLU A 502 1.89 10.90 -26.12
N GLY A 503 1.95 10.55 -24.84
CA GLY A 503 3.12 9.87 -24.29
C GLY A 503 2.96 9.32 -22.87
N HIS A 504 4.09 8.85 -22.35
CA HIS A 504 4.16 8.16 -21.06
C HIS A 504 5.46 8.59 -20.39
N SER A 505 5.38 9.23 -19.23
CA SER A 505 6.55 9.77 -18.53
C SER A 505 6.87 8.95 -17.29
N VAL A 506 8.15 8.61 -17.13
CA VAL A 506 8.62 7.62 -16.17
C VAL A 506 9.86 8.11 -15.44
N ILE A 507 9.78 8.06 -14.12
CA ILE A 507 10.91 8.32 -13.23
C ILE A 507 11.24 7.03 -12.48
N GLU A 508 12.46 6.54 -12.66
CA GLU A 508 12.98 5.43 -11.86
C GLU A 508 13.84 5.94 -10.71
N ILE A 509 13.44 5.63 -9.48
CA ILE A 509 14.26 5.85 -8.29
C ILE A 509 14.83 4.52 -7.85
N VAL A 510 16.17 4.43 -7.81
CA VAL A 510 16.88 3.22 -7.38
C VAL A 510 17.51 3.45 -6.01
N TRP A 511 17.00 2.76 -4.99
CA TRP A 511 17.58 2.74 -3.66
C TRP A 511 18.68 1.68 -3.59
N LEU A 512 19.91 2.14 -3.36
CA LEU A 512 21.08 1.30 -3.20
C LEU A 512 21.09 0.66 -1.81
N GLY A 513 20.62 -0.59 -1.69
CA GLY A 513 20.55 -1.22 -0.38
C GLY A 513 21.92 -1.60 0.20
N PRO A 514 21.97 -1.93 1.50
CA PRO A 514 23.20 -2.34 2.16
C PRO A 514 23.71 -3.66 1.59
N LYS A 515 25.03 -3.82 1.50
CA LYS A 515 25.67 -5.07 1.05
C LYS A 515 25.19 -6.26 1.90
N GLY A 516 24.66 -7.29 1.25
CA GLY A 516 24.11 -8.49 1.90
C GLY A 516 22.61 -8.41 2.19
N GLY A 517 21.93 -7.36 1.70
CA GLY A 517 20.48 -7.17 1.76
C GLY A 517 19.95 -6.80 3.15
N GLY A 518 18.70 -6.33 3.22
CA GLY A 518 17.91 -6.40 4.45
C GLY A 518 17.71 -5.14 5.28
N GLY A 519 17.47 -3.97 4.64
CA GLY A 519 16.99 -2.77 5.34
C GLY A 519 15.71 -3.01 6.16
N ALA A 520 14.85 -3.97 5.77
CA ALA A 520 13.61 -4.34 6.47
C ALA A 520 13.76 -5.60 7.35
N GLY A 521 14.86 -5.72 8.10
CA GLY A 521 15.03 -6.80 9.08
C GLY A 521 15.34 -8.18 8.47
N VAL A 522 16.08 -8.23 7.36
CA VAL A 522 16.59 -9.51 6.80
C VAL A 522 17.97 -9.87 7.37
N ARG A 523 18.47 -9.10 8.35
CA ARG A 523 19.64 -9.50 9.13
C ARG A 523 19.23 -10.57 10.14
N ASP A 524 19.55 -11.81 9.80
CA ASP A 524 19.66 -12.97 10.70
C ASP A 524 18.36 -13.52 11.33
N PHE A 525 17.46 -14.04 10.50
CA PHE A 525 16.84 -15.32 10.87
C PHE A 525 17.69 -16.43 10.29
N GLY A 526 18.77 -16.75 11.01
CA GLY A 526 19.35 -18.08 10.94
C GLY A 526 18.21 -19.05 11.17
N VAL A 527 17.83 -19.78 10.11
CA VAL A 527 17.00 -20.98 10.18
C VAL A 527 17.49 -21.74 11.41
N ARG A 528 16.69 -21.74 12.49
CA ARG A 528 16.94 -22.64 13.61
C ARG A 528 16.92 -24.02 13.00
N ARG A 529 18.11 -24.55 12.69
CA ARG A 529 18.31 -25.98 12.49
C ARG A 529 17.80 -26.58 13.79
N GLN A 530 16.58 -27.10 13.76
CA GLN A 530 16.12 -28.05 14.75
C GLN A 530 17.12 -29.19 14.69
N HIS A 531 18.07 -29.19 15.63
CA HIS A 531 18.78 -30.39 15.98
C HIS A 531 17.76 -31.28 16.69
N HIS A 532 17.29 -32.28 15.96
CA HIS A 532 16.69 -33.49 16.53
C HIS A 532 17.68 -34.21 17.42
#